data_AF-S0GN75-F1
#
_entry.id   AF-S0GN75-F1
#
_cell.length_a   1.000
_cell.length_b   1.000
_cell.length_c   1.000
_cell.angle_alpha   90.00
_cell.angle_beta   90.00
_cell.angle_gamma   90.00
#
_symmetry.space_group_name_H-M   'P 1'
#
loop_
_entity.id
_entity.type
_entity.pdbx_description
1 polymer ?
#
loop_
_entity_poly.entity_id
_entity_poly.type
_entity_poly.pdbx_seq_one_letter_code
_entity_poly.pdbx_strand_id
1 'polypeptide(L)'
;MELIKKSGLEIEISRHRLQIERIQPIVNDMLNEGFNFSTTELKDLRDGCKLLYKQAEDMARKDTSRIKALFRRNKDYEDTITHLRGVINSKTSELYTILRSGSLRPLDVGAYEVENGNVILSPAWLNQKEEEYTIQPTDSRIQAEELVQNVKKAIDELNAFVSDNPYFGLGFGSIKDDRRCLCRLTENGEFYIEKENYEYI
;
A
#
# COMPACT_ATOMS: atom_id res chain seq x y z
N MET A 1 0.51 21.20 14.12
CA MET A 1 0.41 19.82 13.64
C MET A 1 1.68 19.37 12.95
N GLU A 2 2.30 18.30 13.47
CA GLU A 2 3.36 17.58 12.77
C GLU A 2 2.77 16.69 11.64
N LEU A 3 3.62 16.15 10.77
CA LEU A 3 3.20 15.21 9.75
C LEU A 3 2.73 13.90 10.41
N ILE A 4 1.50 13.50 10.12
CA ILE A 4 0.93 12.26 10.69
C ILE A 4 1.07 11.15 9.65
N LYS A 5 1.87 10.12 9.97
CA LYS A 5 1.94 8.89 9.18
C LYS A 5 0.80 7.94 9.55
N LYS A 6 0.07 7.46 8.55
CA LYS A 6 -0.95 6.42 8.73
C LYS A 6 -0.29 5.08 9.03
N SER A 7 -0.80 4.35 10.02
CA SER A 7 -0.24 3.08 10.52
C SER A 7 -0.19 1.93 9.51
N GLY A 8 -0.84 2.06 8.35
CA GLY A 8 -0.90 0.99 7.34
C GLY A 8 0.25 0.95 6.34
N LEU A 9 1.13 1.97 6.29
CA LEU A 9 2.14 2.09 5.24
C LEU A 9 3.16 0.94 5.28
N GLU A 10 3.72 0.66 6.46
CA GLU A 10 4.72 -0.39 6.63
C GLU A 10 4.18 -1.77 6.28
N ILE A 11 2.91 -2.03 6.60
CA ILE A 11 2.21 -3.27 6.25
C ILE A 11 2.11 -3.39 4.73
N GLU A 12 1.72 -2.31 4.04
CA GLU A 12 1.55 -2.33 2.58
C GLU A 12 2.89 -2.53 1.84
N ILE A 13 3.94 -1.84 2.28
CA ILE A 13 5.30 -2.02 1.75
C ILE A 13 5.79 -3.45 2.00
N SER A 14 5.59 -3.97 3.22
CA SER A 14 6.04 -5.32 3.59
C SER A 14 5.35 -6.40 2.76
N ARG A 15 4.04 -6.23 2.48
CA ARG A 15 3.28 -7.17 1.62
C ARG A 15 3.89 -7.28 0.22
N HIS A 16 4.33 -6.17 -0.37
CA HIS A 16 4.98 -6.16 -1.67
C HIS A 16 6.40 -6.69 -1.60
N ARG A 17 7.18 -6.28 -0.60
CA ARG A 17 8.57 -6.75 -0.38
C ARG A 17 8.66 -8.27 -0.32
N LEU A 18 7.73 -8.92 0.39
CA LEU A 18 7.68 -10.39 0.50
C LEU A 18 7.47 -11.13 -0.83
N GLN A 19 7.01 -10.45 -1.88
CA GLN A 19 6.82 -11.10 -3.18
C GLN A 19 8.04 -10.95 -4.11
N ILE A 20 9.04 -10.13 -3.78
CA ILE A 20 10.23 -9.94 -4.61
C ILE A 20 10.90 -11.29 -4.90
N GLU A 21 11.12 -12.11 -3.87
CA GLU A 21 11.74 -13.43 -4.01
C GLU A 21 10.93 -14.40 -4.87
N ARG A 22 9.61 -14.16 -5.02
CA ARG A 22 8.73 -14.97 -5.87
C ARG A 22 8.64 -14.45 -7.29
N ILE A 23 8.84 -13.15 -7.50
CA ILE A 23 8.88 -12.53 -8.84
C ILE A 23 10.26 -12.70 -9.48
N GLN A 24 11.34 -12.74 -8.70
CA GLN A 24 12.70 -12.88 -9.20
C GLN A 24 12.90 -14.12 -10.12
N PRO A 25 12.39 -15.32 -9.79
CA PRO A 25 12.46 -16.47 -10.70
C PRO A 25 11.82 -16.21 -12.06
N ILE A 26 10.72 -15.44 -12.12
CA ILE A 26 10.08 -15.09 -13.38
C ILE A 26 11.03 -14.27 -14.25
N VAL A 27 11.69 -13.26 -13.67
CA VAL A 27 12.68 -12.44 -14.39
C VAL A 27 13.85 -13.30 -14.87
N ASN A 28 14.38 -14.16 -14.00
CA ASN A 28 15.48 -15.04 -14.35
C ASN A 28 15.13 -15.97 -15.51
N ASP A 29 13.96 -16.60 -15.47
CA ASP A 29 13.51 -17.53 -16.51
C ASP A 29 13.33 -16.80 -17.85
N MET A 30 12.73 -15.60 -17.84
CA MET A 30 12.57 -14.80 -19.06
C MET A 30 13.93 -14.39 -19.65
N LEU A 31 14.89 -13.97 -18.82
CA LEU A 31 16.23 -13.63 -19.27
C LEU A 31 17.00 -14.85 -19.79
N ASN A 32 16.88 -16.00 -19.14
CA ASN A 32 17.53 -17.26 -19.53
C ASN A 32 17.01 -17.78 -20.88
N GLU A 33 15.72 -17.59 -21.16
CA GLU A 33 15.10 -17.90 -22.45
C GLU A 33 15.51 -16.89 -23.56
N GLY A 34 16.23 -15.82 -23.20
CA GLY A 34 16.78 -14.85 -24.14
C GLY A 34 15.90 -13.64 -24.41
N PHE A 35 14.81 -13.45 -23.65
CA PHE A 35 14.02 -12.22 -23.75
C PHE A 35 14.80 -11.02 -23.23
N ASN A 36 14.62 -9.86 -23.86
CA ASN A 36 15.06 -8.60 -23.29
C ASN A 36 14.02 -8.15 -22.25
N PHE A 37 14.27 -8.48 -20.99
CA PHE A 37 13.28 -8.35 -19.92
C PHE A 37 13.64 -7.23 -18.93
N SER A 38 12.89 -6.13 -18.95
CA SER A 38 13.02 -4.99 -18.04
C SER A 38 11.71 -4.73 -17.27
N THR A 39 11.65 -3.63 -16.51
CA THR A 39 10.42 -3.16 -15.85
C THR A 39 9.24 -3.06 -16.83
N THR A 40 9.49 -2.66 -18.08
CA THR A 40 8.45 -2.52 -19.09
C THR A 40 7.86 -3.88 -19.46
N GLU A 41 8.71 -4.88 -19.66
CA GLU A 41 8.29 -6.25 -19.97
C GLU A 41 7.63 -6.95 -18.77
N LEU A 42 8.05 -6.66 -17.53
CA LEU A 42 7.36 -7.15 -16.34
C LEU A 42 5.91 -6.64 -16.27
N LYS A 43 5.68 -5.37 -16.62
CA LYS A 43 4.34 -4.78 -16.71
C LYS A 43 3.57 -5.34 -17.90
N ASP A 44 4.20 -5.49 -19.06
CA ASP A 44 3.58 -6.12 -20.23
C ASP A 44 3.16 -7.57 -19.95
N LEU A 45 3.98 -8.34 -19.21
CA LEU A 45 3.66 -9.71 -18.79
C LEU A 45 2.35 -9.78 -18.00
N ARG A 46 2.04 -8.71 -17.24
CA ARG A 46 0.78 -8.55 -16.51
C ARG A 46 -0.38 -8.07 -17.39
N ASP A 47 -0.12 -7.16 -18.34
CA ASP A 47 -1.13 -6.38 -19.06
C ASP A 47 -1.48 -6.90 -20.47
N GLY A 48 -1.03 -8.12 -20.82
CA GLY A 48 -1.46 -8.83 -22.03
C GLY A 48 -0.35 -9.25 -22.99
N CYS A 49 0.91 -9.11 -22.58
CA CYS A 49 2.10 -9.69 -23.22
C CYS A 49 2.35 -9.23 -24.66
N LYS A 50 1.93 -8.01 -25.03
CA LYS A 50 2.04 -7.52 -26.43
C LYS A 50 3.48 -7.37 -26.87
N LEU A 51 4.34 -6.82 -26.01
CA LEU A 51 5.77 -6.65 -26.28
C LEU A 51 6.47 -8.00 -26.28
N LEU A 52 6.14 -8.86 -25.31
CA LEU A 52 6.75 -10.18 -25.19
C LEU A 52 6.40 -11.10 -26.36
N TYR A 53 5.16 -11.10 -26.83
CA TYR A 53 4.80 -11.88 -28.03
C TYR A 53 5.52 -11.38 -29.28
N LYS A 54 5.72 -10.06 -29.41
CA LYS A 54 6.51 -9.50 -30.51
C LYS A 54 7.98 -9.92 -30.41
N GLN A 55 8.59 -9.86 -29.23
CA GLN A 55 9.95 -10.35 -29.02
C GLN A 55 10.09 -11.82 -29.39
N ALA A 56 9.13 -12.66 -29.00
CA ALA A 56 9.12 -14.08 -29.34
C ALA A 56 9.09 -14.31 -30.87
N GLU A 57 8.28 -13.55 -31.61
CA GLU A 57 8.24 -13.62 -33.07
C GLU A 57 9.57 -13.22 -33.71
N ASP A 58 10.18 -12.13 -33.24
CA ASP A 58 11.47 -11.66 -33.74
C ASP A 58 12.60 -12.67 -33.45
N MET A 59 12.58 -13.30 -32.27
CA MET A 59 13.52 -14.37 -31.89
C MET A 59 13.35 -15.59 -32.81
N ALA A 60 12.11 -16.08 -32.99
CA ALA A 60 11.84 -17.24 -33.83
C ALA A 60 12.23 -16.99 -35.31
N ARG A 61 11.98 -15.77 -35.83
CA ARG A 61 12.42 -15.38 -37.19
C ARG A 61 13.94 -15.36 -37.31
N LYS A 62 14.63 -14.83 -36.30
CA LYS A 62 16.09 -14.74 -36.29
C LYS A 62 16.73 -16.13 -36.29
N ASP A 63 16.26 -17.02 -35.44
CA ASP A 63 16.78 -18.39 -35.33
C ASP A 63 16.64 -19.18 -36.63
N THR A 64 15.49 -19.02 -37.30
CA THR A 64 15.19 -19.78 -38.52
C THR A 64 15.74 -19.14 -39.81
N SER A 65 16.19 -17.88 -39.76
CA SER A 65 16.67 -17.12 -40.93
C SER A 65 17.77 -17.82 -41.73
N ARG A 66 18.61 -18.62 -41.07
CA ARG A 66 19.77 -19.31 -41.68
C ARG A 66 19.39 -20.60 -42.42
N ILE A 67 18.19 -21.13 -42.20
CA ILE A 67 17.74 -22.41 -42.78
C ILE A 67 17.30 -22.16 -44.23
N LYS A 68 17.98 -22.74 -45.23
CA LYS A 68 17.63 -22.52 -46.65
C LYS A 68 16.37 -23.26 -47.12
N ALA A 69 16.09 -24.43 -46.56
CA ALA A 69 14.94 -25.25 -46.96
C ALA A 69 13.65 -24.70 -46.33
N LEU A 70 12.74 -24.16 -47.14
CA LEU A 70 11.53 -23.45 -46.69
C LEU A 70 10.63 -24.29 -45.77
N PHE A 71 10.40 -25.56 -46.11
CA PHE A 71 9.60 -26.45 -45.26
C PHE A 71 10.21 -26.67 -43.86
N ARG A 72 11.54 -26.85 -43.78
CA ARG A 72 12.24 -26.99 -42.48
C ARG A 72 12.24 -25.67 -41.72
N ARG A 73 12.47 -24.56 -42.41
CA ARG A 73 12.41 -23.21 -41.82
C ARG A 73 11.06 -22.93 -41.17
N ASN A 74 9.96 -23.23 -41.86
CA ASN A 74 8.62 -23.00 -41.33
C ASN A 74 8.33 -23.90 -40.13
N LYS A 75 8.73 -25.17 -40.19
CA LYS A 75 8.56 -26.09 -39.05
C LYS A 75 9.32 -25.60 -37.82
N ASP A 76 10.61 -25.31 -37.96
CA ASP A 76 11.44 -24.86 -36.86
C ASP A 76 10.93 -23.51 -36.29
N TYR A 77 10.34 -22.66 -37.13
CA TYR A 77 9.75 -21.39 -36.70
C TYR A 77 8.53 -21.63 -35.81
N GLU A 78 7.62 -22.50 -36.25
CA GLU A 78 6.42 -22.87 -35.50
C GLU A 78 6.76 -23.56 -34.18
N ASP A 79 7.78 -24.43 -34.18
CA ASP A 79 8.24 -25.11 -32.96
C ASP A 79 8.82 -24.09 -31.96
N THR A 80 9.69 -23.17 -32.42
CA THR A 80 10.29 -22.12 -31.57
C THR A 80 9.24 -21.13 -31.05
N ILE A 81 8.34 -20.63 -31.89
CA ILE A 81 7.33 -19.65 -31.46
C ILE A 81 6.34 -20.28 -30.47
N THR A 82 6.00 -21.56 -30.65
CA THR A 82 5.13 -22.31 -29.73
C THR A 82 5.79 -22.45 -28.36
N HIS A 83 7.07 -22.80 -28.31
CA HIS A 83 7.84 -22.87 -27.06
C HIS A 83 7.87 -21.51 -26.34
N LEU A 84 8.30 -20.45 -27.03
CA LEU A 84 8.45 -19.11 -26.45
C LEU A 84 7.10 -18.55 -25.93
N ARG A 85 6.01 -18.75 -26.68
CA ARG A 85 4.67 -18.38 -26.21
C ARG A 85 4.22 -19.23 -25.02
N GLY A 86 4.62 -20.50 -24.97
CA GLY A 86 4.40 -21.38 -23.81
C GLY A 86 5.06 -20.83 -22.55
N VAL A 87 6.33 -20.41 -22.65
CA VAL A 87 7.06 -19.76 -21.54
C VAL A 87 6.32 -18.51 -21.07
N ILE A 88 5.98 -17.58 -21.98
CA ILE A 88 5.26 -16.34 -21.66
C ILE A 88 3.97 -16.67 -20.87
N ASN A 89 3.14 -17.57 -21.39
CA ASN A 89 1.87 -17.93 -20.76
C ASN A 89 2.03 -18.55 -19.37
N SER A 90 3.05 -19.40 -19.18
CA SER A 90 3.38 -19.96 -17.87
C SER A 90 3.73 -18.84 -16.89
N LYS A 91 4.64 -17.95 -17.28
CA LYS A 91 5.12 -16.86 -16.43
C LYS A 91 4.05 -15.80 -16.13
N THR A 92 3.14 -15.54 -17.08
CA THR A 92 1.95 -14.72 -16.85
C THR A 92 1.05 -15.33 -15.77
N SER A 93 0.83 -16.65 -15.81
CA SER A 93 -0.01 -17.35 -14.82
C SER A 93 0.63 -17.37 -13.42
N GLU A 94 1.94 -17.55 -13.36
CA GLU A 94 2.72 -17.44 -12.12
C GLU A 94 2.63 -16.02 -11.53
N LEU A 95 2.85 -14.98 -12.35
CA LEU A 95 2.76 -13.58 -11.93
C LEU A 95 1.35 -13.22 -11.47
N TYR A 96 0.32 -13.67 -12.19
CA TYR A 96 -1.09 -13.47 -11.84
C TYR A 96 -1.37 -13.96 -10.41
N THR A 97 -0.85 -15.14 -10.08
CA THR A 97 -0.99 -15.78 -8.76
C THR A 97 -0.24 -15.02 -7.67
N ILE A 98 1.01 -14.64 -7.93
CA ILE A 98 1.83 -13.86 -6.98
C ILE A 98 1.17 -12.53 -6.64
N LEU A 99 0.69 -11.82 -7.66
CA LEU A 99 0.00 -10.55 -7.49
C LEU A 99 -1.42 -10.68 -6.93
N ARG A 100 -1.92 -11.93 -6.75
CA ARG A 100 -3.29 -12.22 -6.29
C ARG A 100 -4.32 -11.46 -7.13
N SER A 101 -4.07 -11.48 -8.43
CA SER A 101 -4.90 -10.83 -9.42
C SER A 101 -6.31 -11.42 -9.33
N GLY A 102 -7.33 -10.58 -9.21
CA GLY A 102 -8.72 -11.02 -8.99
C GLY A 102 -9.13 -11.22 -7.52
N SER A 103 -8.22 -11.01 -6.55
CA SER A 103 -8.59 -10.94 -5.13
C SER A 103 -9.15 -9.56 -4.75
N LEU A 104 -9.73 -9.44 -3.54
CA LEU A 104 -10.21 -8.15 -2.99
C LEU A 104 -9.10 -7.12 -2.77
N ARG A 105 -7.84 -7.56 -2.66
CA ARG A 105 -6.67 -6.70 -2.39
C ARG A 105 -5.46 -7.19 -3.21
N PRO A 106 -5.51 -7.04 -4.55
CA PRO A 106 -4.40 -7.43 -5.41
C PRO A 106 -3.16 -6.58 -5.10
N LEU A 107 -1.99 -7.12 -5.38
CA LEU A 107 -0.74 -6.39 -5.31
C LEU A 107 -0.55 -5.58 -6.60
N ASP A 108 0.05 -4.42 -6.46
CA ASP A 108 0.32 -3.51 -7.55
C ASP A 108 1.58 -3.95 -8.30
N VAL A 109 1.46 -4.26 -9.60
CA VAL A 109 2.63 -4.58 -10.43
C VAL A 109 3.56 -3.37 -10.58
N GLY A 110 3.01 -2.15 -10.47
CA GLY A 110 3.77 -0.90 -10.47
C GLY A 110 4.70 -0.74 -9.26
N ALA A 111 4.52 -1.56 -8.22
CA ALA A 111 5.41 -1.58 -7.06
C ALA A 111 6.77 -2.22 -7.36
N TYR A 112 6.94 -2.91 -8.49
CA TYR A 112 8.15 -3.65 -8.83
C TYR A 112 8.86 -3.05 -10.04
N GLU A 113 10.19 -3.02 -9.96
CA GLU A 113 11.09 -2.64 -11.04
C GLU A 113 12.13 -3.74 -11.26
N VAL A 114 12.59 -3.89 -12.51
CA VAL A 114 13.68 -4.79 -12.87
C VAL A 114 14.90 -3.94 -13.19
N GLU A 115 15.91 -3.99 -12.34
CA GLU A 115 17.17 -3.28 -12.48
C GLU A 115 18.33 -4.28 -12.58
N ASN A 116 19.05 -4.26 -13.70
CA ASN A 116 20.17 -5.17 -13.97
C ASN A 116 19.78 -6.66 -13.76
N GLY A 117 18.56 -7.02 -14.14
CA GLY A 117 18.00 -8.37 -13.97
C GLY A 117 17.48 -8.70 -12.57
N ASN A 118 17.58 -7.78 -11.60
CA ASN A 118 17.08 -7.97 -10.24
C ASN A 118 15.75 -7.23 -10.03
N VAL A 119 14.83 -7.88 -9.32
CA VAL A 119 13.56 -7.29 -8.93
C VAL A 119 13.75 -6.48 -7.65
N ILE A 120 13.39 -5.22 -7.70
CA ILE A 120 13.40 -4.30 -6.55
C ILE A 120 12.01 -3.67 -6.37
N LEU A 121 11.77 -3.07 -5.21
CA LEU A 121 10.62 -2.17 -5.06
C LEU A 121 10.91 -0.86 -5.79
N SER A 122 9.93 -0.38 -6.56
CA SER A 122 9.99 0.89 -7.24
C SER A 122 10.17 2.04 -6.24
N PRO A 123 11.25 2.84 -6.34
CA PRO A 123 11.42 4.04 -5.51
C PRO A 123 10.31 5.07 -5.77
N ALA A 124 9.85 5.17 -7.02
CA ALA A 124 8.74 6.06 -7.38
C ALA A 124 7.44 5.64 -6.70
N TRP A 125 7.13 4.34 -6.71
CA TRP A 125 5.96 3.80 -6.00
C TRP A 125 6.07 4.00 -4.48
N LEU A 126 7.26 3.78 -3.89
CA LEU A 126 7.48 4.00 -2.46
C LEU A 126 7.22 5.46 -2.07
N ASN A 127 7.72 6.43 -2.85
CA ASN A 127 7.47 7.85 -2.63
C ASN A 127 5.98 8.19 -2.76
N GLN A 128 5.30 7.66 -3.78
CA GLN A 128 3.86 7.85 -3.94
C GLN A 128 3.09 7.30 -2.74
N LYS A 129 3.46 6.12 -2.22
CA LYS A 129 2.81 5.54 -1.03
C LYS A 129 3.12 6.31 0.23
N GLU A 130 4.34 6.83 0.38
CA GLU A 130 4.68 7.70 1.50
C GLU A 130 3.79 8.95 1.52
N GLU A 131 3.54 9.58 0.36
CA GLU A 131 2.63 10.71 0.23
C GLU A 131 1.17 10.32 0.52
N GLU A 132 0.67 9.23 -0.09
CA GLU A 132 -0.70 8.73 0.13
C GLU A 132 -0.99 8.41 1.61
N TYR A 133 0.04 7.94 2.34
CA TYR A 133 -0.06 7.57 3.75
C TYR A 133 0.34 8.69 4.71
N THR A 134 0.63 9.88 4.21
CA THR A 134 0.93 11.05 5.04
C THR A 134 -0.25 12.02 5.06
N ILE A 135 -0.74 12.34 6.25
CA ILE A 135 -1.74 13.40 6.43
C ILE A 135 -0.99 14.72 6.52
N GLN A 136 -1.09 15.50 5.45
CA GLN A 136 -0.48 16.82 5.39
C GLN A 136 -1.20 17.80 6.33
N PRO A 137 -0.46 18.73 6.96
CA PRO A 137 -1.07 19.84 7.66
C PRO A 137 -1.85 20.72 6.68
N THR A 138 -3.01 21.17 7.12
CA THR A 138 -3.85 22.16 6.44
C THR A 138 -4.41 23.06 7.52
N ASP A 139 -4.73 24.32 7.22
CA ASP A 139 -5.24 25.28 8.21
C ASP A 139 -6.39 24.71 9.04
N SER A 140 -7.36 24.05 8.41
CA SER A 140 -8.48 23.42 9.12
C SER A 140 -8.08 22.29 10.06
N ARG A 141 -7.05 21.50 9.70
CA ARG A 141 -6.53 20.40 10.55
C ARG A 141 -5.73 20.94 11.73
N ILE A 142 -4.93 21.98 11.49
CA ILE A 142 -4.18 22.69 12.53
C ILE A 142 -5.18 23.29 13.54
N GLN A 143 -6.18 24.01 13.04
CA GLN A 143 -7.23 24.57 13.88
C GLN A 143 -7.99 23.50 14.68
N ALA A 144 -8.32 22.37 14.05
CA ALA A 144 -8.98 21.27 14.75
C ALA A 144 -8.10 20.70 15.87
N GLU A 145 -6.80 20.50 15.62
CA GLU A 145 -5.86 20.03 16.65
C GLU A 145 -5.72 21.03 17.81
N GLU A 146 -5.63 22.33 17.52
CA GLU A 146 -5.60 23.38 18.55
C GLU A 146 -6.84 23.37 19.43
N LEU A 147 -8.03 23.25 18.82
CA LEU A 147 -9.29 23.15 19.56
C LEU A 147 -9.30 21.91 20.47
N VAL A 148 -8.86 20.76 19.96
CA VAL A 148 -8.76 19.52 20.76
C VAL A 148 -7.78 19.68 21.93
N GLN A 149 -6.62 20.29 21.71
CA GLN A 149 -5.65 20.52 22.78
C GLN A 149 -6.17 21.50 23.84
N ASN A 150 -6.89 22.55 23.43
CA ASN A 150 -7.53 23.48 24.35
C ASN A 150 -8.58 22.80 25.23
N VAL A 151 -9.43 21.95 24.64
CA VAL A 151 -10.40 21.16 25.40
C VAL A 151 -9.70 20.21 26.37
N LYS A 152 -8.66 19.48 25.92
CA LYS A 152 -7.87 18.60 26.78
C LYS A 152 -7.29 19.36 27.97
N LYS A 153 -6.67 20.51 27.72
CA LYS A 153 -6.09 21.35 28.77
C LYS A 153 -7.13 21.80 29.80
N ALA A 154 -8.30 22.27 29.36
CA ALA A 154 -9.37 22.68 30.25
C ALA A 154 -9.89 21.50 31.12
N ILE A 155 -10.02 20.32 30.53
CA ILE A 155 -10.39 19.09 31.27
C ILE A 155 -9.33 18.75 32.32
N ASP A 156 -8.05 18.78 31.94
CA ASP A 156 -6.93 18.49 32.84
C ASP A 156 -6.89 19.49 34.02
N GLU A 157 -7.10 20.78 33.75
CA GLU A 157 -7.17 21.84 34.78
C GLU A 157 -8.35 21.65 35.74
N LEU A 158 -9.53 21.32 35.23
CA LEU A 158 -10.71 21.04 36.07
C LEU A 158 -10.49 19.82 36.97
N ASN A 159 -9.92 18.75 36.42
CA ASN A 159 -9.63 17.54 37.17
C ASN A 159 -8.55 17.78 38.24
N ALA A 160 -7.52 18.56 37.91
CA ALA A 160 -6.48 18.94 38.88
C ALA A 160 -7.03 19.84 40.00
N PHE A 161 -7.94 20.77 39.68
CA PHE A 161 -8.52 21.68 40.67
C PHE A 161 -9.27 20.95 41.80
N VAL A 162 -9.96 19.84 41.48
CA VAL A 162 -10.75 19.09 42.48
C VAL A 162 -10.05 17.85 43.01
N SER A 163 -8.81 17.55 42.60
CA SER A 163 -8.17 16.25 42.88
C SER A 163 -8.00 15.96 44.38
N ASP A 164 -7.79 17.00 45.17
CA ASP A 164 -7.56 16.89 46.61
C ASP A 164 -8.84 17.08 47.44
N ASN A 165 -9.99 17.29 46.78
CA ASN A 165 -11.28 17.50 47.44
C ASN A 165 -12.03 16.17 47.62
N PRO A 166 -12.29 15.71 48.86
CA PRO A 166 -12.91 14.41 49.12
C PRO A 166 -14.36 14.30 48.64
N TYR A 167 -15.02 15.42 48.34
CA TYR A 167 -16.40 15.45 47.86
C TYR A 167 -16.52 15.26 46.35
N PHE A 168 -15.41 15.32 45.60
CA PHE A 168 -15.39 15.22 44.15
C PHE A 168 -14.72 13.93 43.66
N GLY A 169 -15.26 13.37 42.59
CA GLY A 169 -14.62 12.26 41.88
C GLY A 169 -13.81 12.71 40.66
N LEU A 170 -14.28 13.74 39.95
CA LEU A 170 -13.66 14.33 38.77
C LEU A 170 -14.07 15.81 38.64
N GLY A 171 -13.29 16.61 37.91
CA GLY A 171 -13.69 17.97 37.54
C GLY A 171 -14.63 17.97 36.34
N PHE A 172 -14.33 17.14 35.34
CA PHE A 172 -15.15 16.92 34.14
C PHE A 172 -15.56 15.46 34.02
N GLY A 173 -16.86 15.19 33.96
CA GLY A 173 -17.44 13.84 33.95
C GLY A 173 -18.33 13.53 32.74
N SER A 174 -18.73 12.28 32.60
CA SER A 174 -19.83 11.89 31.72
C SER A 174 -21.17 12.04 32.43
N ILE A 175 -22.27 12.26 31.70
CA ILE A 175 -23.62 12.23 32.27
C ILE A 175 -24.00 10.89 32.93
N LYS A 176 -23.30 9.80 32.56
CA LYS A 176 -23.49 8.46 33.15
C LYS A 176 -22.65 8.19 34.40
N ASP A 177 -21.77 9.11 34.77
CA ASP A 177 -20.89 8.93 35.92
C ASP A 177 -21.56 9.49 37.18
N ASP A 178 -21.93 8.66 38.14
CA ASP A 178 -22.65 9.15 39.33
C ASP A 178 -21.77 9.95 40.31
N ARG A 179 -20.45 9.99 40.09
CA ARG A 179 -19.54 10.77 40.94
C ARG A 179 -19.80 12.27 40.77
N ARG A 180 -19.63 13.02 41.86
CA ARG A 180 -19.73 14.49 41.84
C ARG A 180 -18.63 15.10 40.96
N CYS A 181 -19.01 16.03 40.11
CA CYS A 181 -18.12 16.79 39.22
C CYS A 181 -18.61 18.22 38.98
N LEU A 182 -17.76 19.08 38.41
CA LEU A 182 -18.09 20.48 38.13
C LEU A 182 -18.87 20.65 36.82
N CYS A 183 -18.65 19.76 35.86
CA CYS A 183 -19.33 19.79 34.58
C CYS A 183 -19.38 18.40 33.94
N ARG A 184 -20.34 18.21 33.04
CA ARG A 184 -20.62 16.94 32.40
C ARG A 184 -20.79 17.07 30.89
N LEU A 185 -20.42 16.02 30.18
CA LEU A 185 -20.76 15.82 28.78
C LEU A 185 -21.89 14.80 28.62
N THR A 186 -22.93 15.15 27.86
CA THR A 186 -24.02 14.24 27.51
C THR A 186 -23.63 13.30 26.37
N GLU A 187 -24.42 12.25 26.14
CA GLU A 187 -24.23 11.34 25.00
C GLU A 187 -24.35 12.06 23.64
N ASN A 188 -25.08 13.17 23.60
CA ASN A 188 -25.27 13.99 22.41
C ASN A 188 -24.20 15.07 22.24
N GLY A 189 -23.20 15.11 23.14
CA GLY A 189 -22.12 16.11 23.10
C GLY A 189 -22.50 17.48 23.68
N GLU A 190 -23.58 17.58 24.46
CA GLU A 190 -23.94 18.81 25.15
C GLU A 190 -23.15 18.95 26.45
N PHE A 191 -22.72 20.18 26.75
CA PHE A 191 -21.94 20.51 27.94
C PHE A 191 -22.84 21.08 29.03
N TYR A 192 -22.88 20.43 30.18
CA TYR A 192 -23.66 20.85 31.35
C TYR A 192 -22.75 21.28 32.49
N ILE A 193 -23.14 22.35 33.19
CA ILE A 193 -22.42 22.86 34.36
C ILE A 193 -23.21 22.51 35.61
N GLU A 194 -22.60 21.75 36.52
CA GLU A 194 -23.20 21.32 37.78
C GLU A 194 -23.05 22.39 38.86
N LYS A 195 -23.76 23.51 38.70
CA LYS A 195 -23.60 24.69 39.56
C LYS A 195 -23.87 24.41 41.05
N GLU A 196 -24.76 23.47 41.35
CA GLU A 196 -25.05 23.08 42.74
C GLU A 196 -23.82 22.50 43.43
N ASN A 197 -22.94 21.80 42.69
CA ASN A 197 -21.75 21.20 43.26
C ASN A 197 -20.71 22.23 43.73
N TYR A 198 -20.84 23.51 43.37
CA TYR A 198 -19.95 24.56 43.87
C TYR A 198 -20.06 24.76 45.39
N GLU A 199 -21.13 24.29 46.04
CA GLU A 199 -21.25 24.32 47.51
C GLU A 199 -20.21 23.45 48.23
N TYR A 200 -19.58 22.50 47.53
CA TYR A 200 -18.57 21.57 48.07
C TYR A 200 -17.13 21.98 47.77
N ILE A 201 -16.90 23.17 47.18
CA ILE A 201 -15.57 23.77 46.99
C ILE A 201 -15.17 24.49 48.27
#